data_AF-A0A1Q9T3S6-F1
#
_entry.id   AF-A0A1Q9T3S6-F1
#
_cell.length_a   1.000
_cell.length_b   1.000
_cell.length_c   1.000
_cell.angle_alpha   90.00
_cell.angle_beta   90.00
_cell.angle_gamma   90.00
#
_symmetry.space_group_name_H-M   'P 1'
#
loop_
_entity.id
_entity.type
_entity.pdbx_description
1 polymer ?
#
loop_
_entity_poly.entity_id
_entity_poly.type
_entity_poly.pdbx_seq_one_letter_code
_entity_poly.pdbx_strand_id
1 'polypeptide(L)'
;MVGLIGIPLSLALLTVLAYRGLNVIVLAPIMASIAVIFAGAPILATYTQVFMPAMGNVVVSFFPLFLLGALFGKVMSDSGVALRIAEWVVRPPDPDRGTRVLRVLRFWAWARQ
;
A
#
# COMPACT_ATOMS: atom_id res chain seq x y z
N MET A 1 14.32 28.58 0.10
CA MET A 1 13.06 28.51 -0.67
C MET A 1 13.03 27.34 -1.64
N VAL A 2 14.09 27.08 -2.42
CA VAL A 2 14.15 25.94 -3.35
C VAL A 2 13.97 24.57 -2.68
N GLY A 3 14.58 24.34 -1.52
CA GLY A 3 14.39 23.09 -0.76
C GLY A 3 12.96 22.83 -0.29
N LEU A 4 12.19 23.88 0.01
CA LEU A 4 10.78 23.76 0.43
C LEU A 4 9.89 23.27 -0.72
N ILE A 5 10.27 23.58 -1.97
CA ILE A 5 9.57 23.13 -3.18
C ILE A 5 10.09 21.75 -3.60
N GLY A 6 11.38 21.47 -3.38
CA GLY A 6 12.00 20.17 -3.68
C GLY A 6 11.41 19.00 -2.88
N ILE A 7 11.01 19.23 -1.63
CA ILE A 7 10.37 18.21 -0.78
C ILE A 7 9.03 17.71 -1.38
N PRO A 8 8.00 18.55 -1.59
CA PRO A 8 6.73 18.09 -2.15
C PRO A 8 6.89 17.58 -3.58
N LEU A 9 7.82 18.12 -4.38
CA LEU A 9 8.11 17.62 -5.72
C LEU A 9 8.66 16.18 -5.69
N SER A 10 9.64 15.92 -4.82
CA SER A 10 10.22 14.58 -4.65
C SER A 10 9.22 13.57 -4.11
N LEU A 11 8.34 14.00 -3.19
CA LEU A 11 7.26 13.19 -2.63
C LEU A 11 6.21 12.85 -3.68
N ALA A 12 5.75 13.84 -4.45
CA ALA A 12 4.81 13.62 -5.54
C ALA A 12 5.37 12.64 -6.57
N LEU A 13 6.66 12.79 -6.93
CA LEU A 13 7.33 11.89 -7.87
C LEU A 13 7.44 10.46 -7.31
N LEU A 14 7.78 10.32 -6.02
CA LEU A 14 7.82 9.02 -5.32
C LEU A 14 6.45 8.34 -5.39
N THR A 15 5.38 9.04 -5.02
CA THR A 15 4.02 8.51 -5.04
C THR A 15 3.62 8.06 -6.44
N VAL A 16 3.86 8.88 -7.47
CA VAL A 16 3.53 8.53 -8.86
C VAL A 16 4.31 7.30 -9.34
N LEU A 17 5.60 7.21 -9.06
CA LEU A 17 6.42 6.06 -9.47
C LEU A 17 6.08 4.80 -8.64
N ALA A 18 5.70 4.94 -7.37
CA ALA A 18 5.22 3.83 -6.55
C ALA A 18 3.95 3.20 -7.14
N TYR A 19 3.03 4.03 -7.65
CA TYR A 19 1.83 3.54 -8.34
C TYR A 19 2.13 2.84 -9.68
N ARG A 20 3.29 3.11 -10.29
CA ARG A 20 3.73 2.39 -11.51
C ARG A 20 4.29 1.00 -11.24
N GLY A 21 4.20 0.50 -10.00
CA GLY A 21 4.65 -0.85 -9.63
C GLY A 21 6.17 -0.95 -9.41
N LEU A 22 6.88 0.18 -9.33
CA LEU A 22 8.28 0.18 -8.92
C LEU A 22 8.41 -0.14 -7.43
N ASN A 23 9.48 -0.84 -7.04
CA ASN A 23 9.71 -1.19 -5.64
C ASN A 23 9.95 0.08 -4.80
N VAL A 24 8.97 0.41 -3.95
CA VAL A 24 8.98 1.58 -3.07
C VAL A 24 10.19 1.61 -2.16
N ILE A 25 10.70 0.44 -1.74
CA ILE A 25 11.86 0.33 -0.84
C ILE A 25 13.12 0.89 -1.51
N VAL A 26 13.32 0.61 -2.80
CA VAL A 26 14.46 1.13 -3.58
C VAL A 26 14.24 2.59 -3.96
N LEU A 27 12.99 2.96 -4.20
CA LEU A 27 12.65 4.29 -4.68
C LEU A 27 12.76 5.37 -3.60
N ALA A 28 12.41 5.04 -2.35
CA ALA A 28 12.48 5.95 -1.21
C ALA A 28 13.86 6.64 -1.03
N PRO A 29 15.00 5.91 -0.96
CA PRO A 29 16.31 6.55 -0.81
C PRO A 29 16.70 7.41 -2.02
N ILE A 30 16.32 7.01 -3.23
CA ILE A 30 16.62 7.77 -4.46
C ILE A 30 15.86 9.10 -4.44
N MET A 31 14.56 9.06 -4.13
CA MET A 31 13.72 10.26 -4.08
C MET A 31 14.13 11.18 -2.91
N ALA A 32 14.49 10.61 -1.76
CA ALA A 32 15.04 11.36 -0.64
C ALA A 32 16.36 12.06 -1.02
N SER A 33 17.25 11.38 -1.77
CA SER A 33 18.50 11.97 -2.25
C SER A 33 18.25 13.12 -3.22
N ILE A 34 17.26 12.99 -4.11
CA ILE A 34 16.84 14.07 -5.01
C ILE A 34 16.32 15.27 -4.20
N ALA A 35 15.49 15.04 -3.18
CA ALA A 35 15.00 16.11 -2.30
C ALA A 35 16.15 16.88 -1.63
N VAL A 36 17.18 16.16 -1.19
CA VAL A 36 18.37 16.72 -0.53
C VAL A 36 19.21 17.56 -1.49
N ILE A 37 19.32 17.16 -2.75
CA ILE A 37 19.97 17.95 -3.81
C ILE A 37 19.27 19.31 -3.96
N PHE A 38 17.93 19.32 -4.01
CA PHE A 38 17.16 20.57 -4.07
C PHE A 38 17.23 21.40 -2.77
N ALA A 39 17.49 20.76 -1.64
CA ALA A 39 17.65 21.42 -0.35
C ALA A 39 19.07 22.00 -0.11
N GLY A 40 20.06 21.64 -0.93
CA GLY A 40 21.45 22.09 -0.78
C GLY A 40 22.18 21.48 0.41
N ALA A 41 21.67 20.37 0.96
CA ALA A 41 22.28 19.69 2.10
C ALA A 41 23.22 18.55 1.66
N PRO A 42 24.17 18.12 2.51
CA PRO A 42 25.11 17.06 2.14
C PRO A 42 24.41 15.70 1.99
N ILE A 43 24.35 15.18 0.76
CA ILE A 43 23.62 13.95 0.39
C ILE A 43 24.04 12.76 1.29
N LEU A 44 25.35 12.54 1.44
CA LEU A 44 25.87 11.41 2.20
C LEU A 44 25.54 11.52 3.70
N ALA A 45 25.57 12.74 4.25
CA ALA A 45 25.23 12.98 5.65
C ALA A 45 23.73 12.76 5.88
N THR A 46 22.86 13.30 5.03
CA THR A 46 21.41 13.10 5.18
C THR A 46 21.02 11.63 4.98
N TYR A 47 21.67 10.93 4.05
CA TYR A 47 21.45 9.50 3.84
C TYR A 47 21.79 8.66 5.08
N THR A 48 22.97 8.89 5.67
CA THR A 48 23.49 8.07 6.78
C THR A 48 22.99 8.51 8.15
N GLN A 49 22.75 9.82 8.38
CA GLN A 49 22.41 10.37 9.68
C GLN A 49 20.91 10.64 9.87
N VAL A 50 20.14 10.79 8.79
CA VAL A 50 18.69 11.08 8.89
C VAL A 50 17.88 9.90 8.38
N PHE A 51 18.14 9.47 7.15
CA PHE A 51 17.34 8.43 6.50
C PHE A 51 17.60 7.03 7.10
N MET A 52 18.86 6.61 7.23
CA MET A 52 19.21 5.30 7.79
C MET A 52 18.70 5.07 9.23
N PRO A 53 18.89 6.01 10.19
CA PRO A 53 18.40 5.82 11.55
C PRO A 53 16.87 5.79 11.62
N ALA A 54 16.20 6.64 10.82
CA ALA A 54 14.74 6.64 10.74
C ALA A 54 14.19 5.30 10.20
N MET A 55 14.77 4.78 9.10
CA MET A 55 14.40 3.47 8.59
C MET A 55 14.73 2.35 9.57
N GLY A 56 15.91 2.38 10.19
CA GLY A 56 16.34 1.39 11.17
C GLY A 56 15.38 1.31 12.35
N ASN A 57 14.92 2.46 12.86
CA ASN A 57 13.95 2.51 13.95
C ASN A 57 12.60 1.87 13.57
N VAL A 58 12.10 2.12 12.35
CA VAL A 58 10.88 1.48 11.84
C VAL A 58 11.07 -0.02 11.72
N VAL A 59 12.20 -0.47 11.17
CA VAL A 59 12.51 -1.90 11.07
C VAL A 59 12.53 -2.53 12.45
N VAL A 60 13.33 -2.02 13.39
CA VAL A 60 13.43 -2.58 14.74
C VAL A 60 12.08 -2.60 15.46
N SER A 61 11.31 -1.51 15.39
CA SER A 61 10.03 -1.39 16.09
C SER A 61 8.95 -2.34 15.55
N PHE A 62 8.90 -2.53 14.24
CA PHE A 62 7.88 -3.35 13.58
C PHE A 62 8.37 -4.73 13.17
N PHE A 63 9.65 -5.06 13.39
CA PHE A 63 10.23 -6.34 12.99
C PHE A 63 9.43 -7.54 13.53
N PRO A 64 9.04 -7.61 14.81
CA PRO A 64 8.25 -8.74 15.32
C PRO A 64 6.90 -8.85 14.62
N LEU A 65 6.25 -7.71 14.34
CA LEU A 65 4.97 -7.67 13.62
C LEU A 65 5.13 -8.17 12.18
N PHE A 66 6.17 -7.74 11.47
CA PHE A 66 6.47 -8.21 10.12
C PHE A 66 6.85 -9.69 10.09
N LEU A 67 7.61 -10.16 11.08
CA LEU A 67 7.99 -11.58 11.18
C LEU A 67 6.76 -12.46 11.42
N LEU A 68 5.89 -12.06 12.36
CA LEU A 68 4.62 -12.75 12.59
C LEU A 68 3.73 -12.70 11.35
N GLY A 69 3.62 -11.55 10.67
CA GLY A 69 2.88 -11.42 9.42
C GLY A 69 3.40 -12.34 8.32
N ALA A 70 4.73 -12.44 8.15
CA ALA A 70 5.36 -13.34 7.19
C ALA A 70 5.14 -14.82 7.56
N LEU A 71 5.24 -15.16 8.85
CA LEU A 71 4.99 -16.51 9.35
C LEU A 71 3.54 -16.94 9.14
N PHE A 72 2.58 -16.12 9.58
CA PHE A 72 1.16 -16.38 9.37
C PHE A 72 0.80 -16.39 7.88
N GLY A 73 1.38 -15.51 7.07
CA GLY A 73 1.21 -15.54 5.61
C GLY A 73 1.66 -16.86 5.00
N LYS A 74 2.82 -17.38 5.41
CA LYS A 74 3.30 -18.69 4.95
C LYS A 74 2.44 -19.85 5.44
N VAL A 75 2.10 -19.88 6.72
CA VAL A 75 1.21 -20.91 7.29
C VAL A 75 -0.16 -20.88 6.61
N MET A 76 -0.70 -19.71 6.32
CA MET A 76 -1.98 -19.53 5.62
C MET A 76 -1.92 -20.00 4.16
N SER A 77 -0.78 -19.81 3.49
CA SER A 77 -0.52 -20.34 2.15
C SER A 77 -0.41 -21.86 2.18
N ASP A 78 0.39 -22.41 3.08
CA ASP A 78 0.70 -23.84 3.16
C ASP A 78 -0.51 -24.67 3.66
N SER A 79 -1.37 -24.10 4.50
CA SER A 79 -2.59 -24.76 5.03
C SER A 79 -3.78 -24.78 4.06
N GLY A 80 -3.70 -24.09 2.92
CA GLY A 80 -4.82 -23.95 1.98
C GLY A 80 -5.97 -23.09 2.51
N VAL A 81 -5.84 -22.48 3.70
CA VAL A 81 -6.83 -21.56 4.28
C VAL A 81 -7.04 -20.34 3.37
N ALA A 82 -5.97 -19.85 2.72
CA ALA A 82 -6.05 -18.79 1.73
C ALA A 82 -7.03 -19.10 0.59
N LEU A 83 -7.00 -20.34 0.07
CA LEU A 83 -7.87 -20.77 -1.03
C LEU A 83 -9.34 -20.79 -0.59
N ARG A 84 -9.62 -21.35 0.59
CA ARG A 84 -11.01 -21.40 1.11
C ARG A 84 -11.58 -20.02 1.40
N ILE A 85 -10.75 -19.07 1.85
CA ILE A 85 -11.17 -17.68 2.04
C ILE A 85 -11.46 -17.01 0.69
N ALA A 86 -10.60 -17.21 -0.32
CA ALA A 86 -10.84 -16.70 -1.66
C ALA A 86 -12.16 -17.22 -2.26
N GLU A 87 -12.43 -18.53 -2.15
CA GLU A 87 -13.69 -19.13 -2.59
C GLU A 87 -14.90 -18.54 -1.85
N TRP A 88 -14.78 -18.30 -0.55
CA TRP A 88 -15.85 -17.70 0.25
C TRP A 88 -16.14 -16.24 -0.16
N VAL A 89 -15.10 -15.45 -0.42
CA VAL A 89 -15.25 -14.04 -0.87
C VAL A 89 -15.87 -13.95 -2.26
N VAL A 90 -15.53 -14.87 -3.16
CA VAL A 90 -16.07 -14.90 -4.53
C VAL A 90 -17.47 -15.53 -4.58
N ARG A 91 -17.88 -16.27 -3.53
CA ARG A 91 -19.18 -16.95 -3.51
C ARG A 91 -20.32 -15.95 -3.60
N PRO A 92 -21.22 -16.09 -4.60
CA PRO A 92 -22.37 -15.21 -4.68
C PRO A 92 -23.25 -15.34 -3.42
N PRO A 93 -23.85 -14.23 -2.94
CA PRO A 93 -24.80 -14.29 -1.85
C PRO A 93 -25.98 -15.20 -2.21
N ASP A 94 -26.41 -16.00 -1.23
CA ASP A 94 -27.49 -16.97 -1.34
C ASP A 94 -28.77 -16.36 -1.94
N PRO A 95 -29.33 -16.91 -3.03
CA PRO A 95 -30.55 -16.45 -3.67
C PRO A 95 -31.77 -16.36 -2.74
N ASP A 96 -31.78 -17.07 -1.61
CA ASP A 96 -32.96 -17.17 -0.73
C ASP A 96 -33.10 -16.00 0.26
N ARG A 97 -32.16 -15.03 0.26
CA ARG A 97 -32.40 -13.67 0.79
C ARG A 97 -32.88 -12.69 -0.30
N GLY A 98 -33.27 -13.21 -1.46
CA GLY A 98 -33.52 -12.49 -2.72
C GLY A 98 -34.93 -11.93 -2.93
N THR A 99 -35.80 -11.81 -1.93
CA THR A 99 -37.17 -11.27 -2.18
C THR A 99 -37.31 -9.77 -1.99
N ARG A 100 -36.32 -9.05 -1.45
CA ARG A 100 -36.34 -7.57 -1.34
C ARG A 100 -35.60 -6.86 -2.47
N VAL A 101 -34.41 -7.32 -2.85
CA VAL A 101 -33.59 -6.62 -3.86
C VAL A 101 -34.17 -6.79 -5.27
N LEU A 102 -34.69 -7.98 -5.59
CA LEU A 102 -35.35 -8.22 -6.89
C LEU A 102 -36.67 -7.45 -7.03
N ARG A 103 -37.32 -7.08 -5.91
CA ARG A 103 -38.56 -6.27 -5.94
C ARG A 103 -38.28 -4.82 -6.31
N VAL A 104 -37.18 -4.25 -5.81
CA VAL A 104 -36.73 -2.90 -6.13
C VAL A 104 -36.20 -2.82 -7.57
N LEU A 105 -35.43 -3.82 -8.02
CA LEU A 105 -34.93 -3.88 -9.40
C LEU A 105 -36.06 -4.06 -10.44
N ARG A 106 -37.08 -4.89 -10.14
CA ARG A 106 -38.25 -5.04 -11.01
C ARG A 106 -39.13 -3.79 -11.05
N PHE A 107 -39.23 -3.04 -9.95
CA PHE A 107 -39.93 -1.75 -9.92
C PHE A 107 -39.21 -0.70 -10.78
N TRP A 108 -37.88 -0.63 -10.70
CA TRP A 108 -37.08 0.27 -11.54
C TRP A 108 -37.07 -0.11 -13.03
N ALA A 109 -37.17 -1.39 -13.35
CA ALA A 109 -37.28 -1.86 -14.74
C ALA A 109 -38.62 -1.47 -15.38
N TRP A 110 -39.71 -1.45 -14.61
CA TRP A 110 -41.03 -0.99 -15.08
C TRP A 110 -41.09 0.53 -15.27
N ALA A 111 -40.44 1.32 -14.41
CA ALA A 111 -40.43 2.79 -14.50
C ALA A 111 -39.59 3.38 -15.65
N ARG A 112 -38.83 2.54 -16.39
CA ARG A 112 -37.98 2.95 -17.51
C ARG A 112 -38.59 2.58 -18.88
N GLN A 113 -39.78 1.97 -18.91
CA GLN A 113 -40.60 1.78 -20.11
C GLN A 113 -41.76 2.77 -20.10
#